data_AF-A0A2N1Q983-F1
#
_entry.id   AF-A0A2N1Q983-F1
#
_cell.length_a   1.000
_cell.length_b   1.000
_cell.length_c   1.000
_cell.angle_alpha   90.00
_cell.angle_beta   90.00
_cell.angle_gamma   90.00
#
_symmetry.space_group_name_H-M   'P 1'
#
loop_
_entity.id
_entity.type
_entity.pdbx_description
1 polymer ?
#
loop_
_entity_poly.entity_id
_entity_poly.type
_entity_poly.pdbx_seq_one_letter_code
_entity_poly.pdbx_strand_id
1 'polypeptide(L)'
;MGIQKITFDGSSVTSKHDADLNNFIFSVGTGVLLGSRGSVFYTLANNTITFEDGYVMIQGRLIYIENNTQVIVTPNASRLGYVVLNVDLTNNDVSIYVKEQASTYPNLVQNDLSSGQGQYEFALCAYSKTTTSVTLNNQFNRQTLLNADSLVYNLEQKIRNQTTPIIINPTYVSQGVYRISNYYSNDLMRAFFMIVLSNGTVVNLPGPLIFEIIGSSTSVAYTYNGITYSMFVSYQNGNTTFTCGSTTHTINRVIIYRF
;
A
#
# COMPACT_ATOMS: atom_id res chain seq x y z
N MET A 1 -16.18 -20.60 33.83
CA MET A 1 -16.86 -21.52 32.89
C MET A 1 -15.83 -21.99 31.88
N GLY A 2 -15.76 -23.28 31.57
CA GLY A 2 -14.60 -23.86 30.84
C GLY A 2 -14.72 -23.94 29.32
N ILE A 3 -15.91 -24.28 28.77
CA ILE A 3 -16.10 -24.55 27.34
C ILE A 3 -17.58 -24.26 26.96
N GLN A 4 -17.83 -23.61 25.81
CA GLN A 4 -19.16 -23.37 25.25
C GLN A 4 -19.27 -24.02 23.86
N LYS A 5 -20.38 -24.73 23.61
CA LYS A 5 -20.71 -25.31 22.30
C LYS A 5 -21.36 -24.24 21.42
N ILE A 6 -20.80 -23.98 20.24
CA ILE A 6 -21.27 -22.93 19.32
C ILE A 6 -21.97 -23.55 18.11
N THR A 7 -21.30 -24.42 17.38
CA THR A 7 -21.78 -25.07 16.15
C THR A 7 -22.16 -26.53 16.39
N PHE A 8 -22.94 -26.79 17.43
CA PHE A 8 -23.45 -28.11 17.78
C PHE A 8 -24.97 -28.11 17.80
N ASP A 9 -25.59 -29.26 17.55
CA ASP A 9 -27.04 -29.43 17.62
C ASP A 9 -27.61 -28.90 18.94
N GLY A 10 -28.69 -28.12 18.85
CA GLY A 10 -29.33 -27.46 19.99
C GLY A 10 -28.62 -26.21 20.53
N SER A 11 -27.50 -25.79 19.94
CA SER A 11 -26.81 -24.54 20.29
C SER A 11 -27.38 -23.36 19.49
N SER A 12 -27.33 -22.15 20.07
CA SER A 12 -27.68 -20.90 19.36
C SER A 12 -26.43 -20.14 18.94
N VAL A 13 -26.32 -19.86 17.64
CA VAL A 13 -25.26 -19.01 17.09
C VAL A 13 -25.73 -17.56 17.16
N THR A 14 -25.00 -16.72 17.88
CA THR A 14 -25.31 -15.28 17.98
C THR A 14 -24.59 -14.53 16.87
N SER A 15 -25.09 -13.35 16.49
CA SER A 15 -24.39 -12.48 15.53
C SER A 15 -22.98 -12.10 15.98
N LYS A 16 -22.69 -12.12 17.29
CA LYS A 16 -21.34 -11.97 17.82
C LYS A 16 -20.46 -13.18 17.50
N HIS A 17 -20.95 -14.40 17.67
CA HIS A 17 -20.18 -15.61 17.33
C HIS A 17 -19.80 -15.62 15.83
N ASP A 18 -20.73 -15.23 14.96
CA ASP A 18 -20.47 -15.13 13.53
C ASP A 18 -19.49 -13.99 13.21
N ALA A 19 -19.64 -12.82 13.85
CA ALA A 19 -18.72 -11.72 13.66
C ALA A 19 -17.29 -12.07 14.11
N ASP A 20 -17.13 -12.75 15.25
CA ASP A 20 -15.81 -13.19 15.73
C ASP A 20 -15.16 -14.18 14.74
N LEU A 21 -15.94 -15.14 14.22
CA LEU A 21 -15.47 -16.09 13.21
C LEU A 21 -15.11 -15.41 11.89
N ASN A 22 -15.95 -14.52 11.39
CA ASN A 22 -15.68 -13.76 10.16
C ASN A 22 -14.44 -12.89 10.33
N ASN A 23 -14.31 -12.18 11.44
CA ASN A 23 -13.15 -11.36 11.71
C ASN A 23 -11.85 -12.18 11.70
N PHE A 24 -11.89 -13.41 12.23
CA PHE A 24 -10.78 -14.36 12.15
C PHE A 24 -10.52 -14.87 10.73
N ILE A 25 -11.54 -15.35 10.02
CA ILE A 25 -11.38 -15.92 8.66
C ILE A 25 -10.82 -14.89 7.71
N PHE A 26 -11.39 -13.68 7.73
CA PHE A 26 -10.91 -12.62 6.87
C PHE A 26 -9.55 -12.14 7.37
N SER A 27 -9.33 -11.93 8.68
CA SER A 27 -8.06 -11.39 9.20
C SER A 27 -7.59 -10.08 8.53
N VAL A 28 -8.40 -9.49 7.62
CA VAL A 28 -8.05 -8.33 6.80
C VAL A 28 -8.60 -7.01 7.37
N GLY A 29 -9.39 -7.07 8.45
CA GLY A 29 -9.92 -5.89 9.13
C GLY A 29 -11.27 -5.40 8.61
N THR A 30 -11.48 -4.08 8.62
CA THR A 30 -12.73 -3.40 8.20
C THR A 30 -12.56 -2.81 6.80
N GLY A 31 -13.55 -2.99 5.93
CA GLY A 31 -13.55 -2.38 4.60
C GLY A 31 -14.61 -2.93 3.66
N VAL A 32 -14.66 -2.36 2.45
CA VAL A 32 -15.52 -2.85 1.36
C VAL A 32 -14.91 -4.11 0.76
N LEU A 33 -15.70 -5.17 0.57
CA LEU A 33 -15.25 -6.40 -0.09
C LEU A 33 -15.11 -6.17 -1.60
N LEU A 34 -13.88 -6.03 -2.08
CA LEU A 34 -13.58 -5.75 -3.48
C LEU A 34 -13.72 -7.01 -4.34
N GLY A 35 -14.34 -6.87 -5.53
CA GLY A 35 -14.57 -7.98 -6.45
C GLY A 35 -15.84 -8.79 -6.12
N SER A 36 -16.61 -8.37 -5.12
CA SER A 36 -17.93 -8.92 -4.84
C SER A 36 -19.01 -7.94 -5.28
N ARG A 37 -19.85 -8.35 -6.23
CA ARG A 37 -20.90 -7.52 -6.86
C ARG A 37 -20.35 -6.21 -7.43
N GLY A 38 -21.10 -5.11 -7.38
CA GLY A 38 -20.62 -3.77 -7.74
C GLY A 38 -19.56 -3.18 -6.80
N SER A 39 -19.12 -3.92 -5.77
CA SER A 39 -18.10 -3.48 -4.80
C SER A 39 -18.39 -2.12 -4.18
N VAL A 40 -19.68 -1.81 -3.99
CA VAL A 40 -20.15 -0.52 -3.45
C VAL A 40 -19.52 0.65 -4.22
N PHE A 41 -19.35 0.52 -5.54
CA PHE A 41 -18.88 1.60 -6.38
C PHE A 41 -19.82 2.79 -6.28
N TYR A 42 -19.33 4.01 -6.47
CA TYR A 42 -20.15 5.21 -6.31
C TYR A 42 -19.94 6.21 -7.44
N THR A 43 -21.02 6.89 -7.78
CA THR A 43 -21.03 7.98 -8.73
C THR A 43 -21.76 9.18 -8.13
N LEU A 44 -21.48 10.36 -8.67
CA LEU A 44 -22.16 11.60 -8.31
C LEU A 44 -22.85 12.16 -9.54
N ALA A 45 -24.15 12.40 -9.43
CA ALA A 45 -24.93 13.14 -10.41
C ALA A 45 -25.64 14.30 -9.70
N ASN A 46 -25.39 15.53 -10.17
CA ASN A 46 -25.83 16.77 -9.53
C ASN A 46 -25.34 16.88 -8.08
N ASN A 47 -26.18 16.47 -7.14
CA ASN A 47 -25.93 16.50 -5.70
C ASN A 47 -26.31 15.17 -5.01
N THR A 48 -26.57 14.12 -5.79
CA THR A 48 -26.93 12.80 -5.31
C THR A 48 -25.80 11.82 -5.58
N ILE A 49 -25.27 11.22 -4.53
CA ILE A 49 -24.28 10.15 -4.61
C ILE A 49 -25.05 8.83 -4.66
N THR A 50 -24.81 8.03 -5.69
CA THR A 50 -25.46 6.73 -5.88
C THR A 50 -24.44 5.62 -5.76
N PHE A 51 -24.76 4.60 -4.96
CA PHE A 51 -23.93 3.42 -4.77
C PHE A 51 -24.47 2.23 -5.56
N GLU A 52 -23.56 1.46 -6.16
CA GLU A 52 -23.82 0.11 -6.65
C GLU A 52 -23.91 -0.89 -5.50
N ASP A 53 -24.41 -2.10 -5.78
CA ASP A 53 -24.51 -3.13 -4.75
C ASP A 53 -23.13 -3.64 -4.29
N GLY A 54 -23.10 -4.18 -3.08
CA GLY A 54 -21.89 -4.81 -2.57
C GLY A 54 -21.93 -5.01 -1.07
N TYR A 55 -20.81 -5.53 -0.55
CA TYR A 55 -20.68 -5.85 0.85
C TYR A 55 -19.61 -5.00 1.52
N VAL A 56 -19.91 -4.54 2.72
CA VAL A 56 -18.96 -3.88 3.63
C VAL A 56 -18.83 -4.74 4.87
N MET A 57 -17.60 -5.04 5.25
CA MET A 57 -17.33 -5.76 6.49
C MET A 57 -16.75 -4.82 7.52
N ILE A 58 -17.37 -4.74 8.70
CA ILE A 58 -16.90 -3.94 9.84
C ILE A 58 -16.67 -4.88 11.02
N GLN A 59 -15.40 -5.14 11.34
CA GLN A 59 -14.98 -6.03 12.43
C GLN A 59 -15.75 -7.38 12.44
N GLY A 60 -15.84 -8.02 11.27
CA GLY A 60 -16.53 -9.31 11.08
C GLY A 60 -18.06 -9.22 10.88
N ARG A 61 -18.66 -8.05 11.05
CA ARG A 61 -20.08 -7.82 10.72
C ARG A 61 -20.19 -7.53 9.23
N LEU A 62 -21.00 -8.30 8.52
CA LEU A 62 -21.22 -8.15 7.09
C LEU A 62 -22.49 -7.33 6.83
N ILE A 63 -22.35 -6.22 6.12
CA ILE A 63 -23.44 -5.33 5.74
C ILE A 63 -23.55 -5.34 4.22
N TYR A 64 -24.76 -5.57 3.72
CA TYR A 64 -25.07 -5.47 2.31
C TYR A 64 -25.62 -4.07 2.01
N ILE A 65 -25.04 -3.40 1.01
CA ILE A 65 -25.58 -2.18 0.43
C ILE A 65 -26.27 -2.57 -0.87
N GLU A 66 -27.53 -2.17 -1.01
CA GLU A 66 -28.33 -2.50 -2.17
C GLU A 66 -27.99 -1.60 -3.36
N ASN A 67 -28.21 -2.12 -4.57
CA ASN A 67 -27.99 -1.34 -5.78
C ASN A 67 -28.91 -0.12 -5.82
N ASN A 68 -28.39 1.01 -6.30
CA ASN A 68 -29.06 2.31 -6.32
C ASN A 68 -29.37 2.88 -4.93
N THR A 69 -28.58 2.54 -3.91
CA THR A 69 -28.64 3.28 -2.63
C THR A 69 -28.21 4.72 -2.89
N GLN A 70 -29.08 5.69 -2.60
CA GLN A 70 -28.87 7.10 -2.92
C GLN A 70 -28.72 7.94 -1.64
N VAL A 71 -27.73 8.84 -1.65
CA VAL A 71 -27.49 9.80 -0.58
C VAL A 71 -27.45 11.20 -1.17
N ILE A 72 -28.37 12.06 -0.73
CA ILE A 72 -28.47 13.44 -1.20
C ILE A 72 -27.59 14.33 -0.32
N VAL A 73 -26.70 15.09 -0.95
CA VAL A 73 -25.86 16.10 -0.30
C VAL A 73 -26.43 17.48 -0.66
N THR A 74 -26.85 18.26 0.34
CA THR A 74 -27.41 19.59 0.09
C THR A 74 -26.29 20.64 -0.06
N PRO A 75 -26.12 21.30 -1.21
CA PRO A 75 -25.11 22.35 -1.41
C PRO A 75 -25.58 23.68 -0.81
N ASN A 76 -25.32 23.89 0.49
CA ASN A 76 -25.76 25.09 1.22
C ASN A 76 -24.62 25.86 1.88
N ALA A 77 -23.40 25.32 1.89
CA ALA A 77 -22.23 25.90 2.53
C ALA A 77 -20.95 25.27 1.99
N SER A 78 -19.81 25.92 2.19
CA SER A 78 -18.50 25.32 1.92
C SER A 78 -18.13 24.34 3.05
N ARG A 79 -18.13 23.03 2.75
CA ARG A 79 -17.85 21.96 3.71
C ARG A 79 -17.11 20.79 3.05
N LEU A 80 -16.38 20.05 3.87
CA LEU A 80 -15.83 18.74 3.51
C LEU A 80 -16.60 17.67 4.30
N GLY A 81 -16.89 16.53 3.67
CA GLY A 81 -17.72 15.52 4.31
C GLY A 81 -17.51 14.11 3.77
N TYR A 82 -18.07 13.16 4.51
CA TYR A 82 -18.14 11.76 4.15
C TYR A 82 -19.60 11.33 3.99
N VAL A 83 -19.83 10.37 3.12
CA VAL A 83 -20.97 9.46 3.28
C VAL A 83 -20.51 8.34 4.19
N VAL A 84 -21.15 8.22 5.34
CA VAL A 84 -20.75 7.33 6.43
C VAL A 84 -21.75 6.19 6.51
N LEU A 85 -21.24 4.96 6.53
CA LEU A 85 -21.94 3.78 7.00
C LEU A 85 -21.70 3.65 8.51
N ASN A 86 -22.76 3.76 9.29
CA ASN A 86 -22.75 3.64 10.73
C ASN A 86 -23.29 2.28 11.16
N VAL A 87 -22.55 1.61 12.04
CA VAL A 87 -22.97 0.38 12.71
C VAL A 87 -23.04 0.67 14.20
N ASP A 88 -24.23 0.63 14.77
CA ASP A 88 -24.47 0.87 16.19
C ASP A 88 -25.05 -0.38 16.85
N LEU A 89 -24.22 -1.06 17.65
CA LEU A 89 -24.63 -2.27 18.37
C LEU A 89 -25.40 -1.98 19.65
N THR A 90 -25.31 -0.75 20.15
CA THR A 90 -26.06 -0.33 21.34
C THR A 90 -27.54 -0.23 20.97
N ASN A 91 -27.83 0.34 19.81
CA ASN A 91 -29.19 0.48 19.27
C ASN A 91 -29.57 -0.67 18.32
N ASN A 92 -28.63 -1.57 18.00
CA ASN A 92 -28.78 -2.65 17.04
C ASN A 92 -29.30 -2.16 15.67
N ASP A 93 -28.64 -1.12 15.14
CA ASP A 93 -29.02 -0.43 13.91
C ASP A 93 -27.83 -0.24 12.95
N VAL A 94 -28.14 -0.17 11.66
CA VAL A 94 -27.19 0.17 10.60
C VAL A 94 -27.80 1.25 9.72
N SER A 95 -27.08 2.35 9.53
CA SER A 95 -27.58 3.51 8.78
C SER A 95 -26.50 4.14 7.91
N ILE A 96 -26.94 4.83 6.86
CA ILE A 96 -26.07 5.63 6.00
C ILE A 96 -26.48 7.09 6.12
N TYR A 97 -25.53 7.99 6.40
CA TYR A 97 -25.78 9.43 6.47
C TYR A 97 -24.57 10.25 6.04
N VAL A 98 -24.81 11.55 5.83
CA VAL A 98 -23.76 12.53 5.57
C VAL A 98 -23.20 13.08 6.87
N LYS A 99 -21.88 13.11 6.98
CA LYS A 99 -21.17 13.77 8.08
C LYS A 99 -20.24 14.82 7.49
N GLU A 100 -20.34 16.06 7.94
CA GLU A 100 -19.60 17.18 7.33
C GLU A 100 -19.08 18.18 8.37
N GLN A 101 -17.97 18.84 8.03
CA GLN A 101 -17.33 19.86 8.85
C GLN A 101 -16.74 20.99 7.97
N ALA A 102 -16.54 22.18 8.55
CA ALA A 102 -15.89 23.28 7.84
C ALA A 102 -14.37 23.04 7.78
N SER A 103 -13.78 23.36 6.62
CA SER A 103 -12.32 23.39 6.38
C SER A 103 -11.56 22.07 6.46
N THR A 104 -12.10 21.04 7.15
CA THR A 104 -11.48 19.72 7.29
C THR A 104 -12.53 18.62 7.18
N TYR A 105 -12.10 17.40 6.87
CA TYR A 105 -12.97 16.23 6.99
C TYR A 105 -13.30 15.94 8.46
N PRO A 106 -14.53 15.50 8.76
CA PRO A 106 -14.95 15.20 10.13
C PRO A 106 -14.28 13.93 10.67
N ASN A 107 -14.07 13.87 11.99
CA ASN A 107 -13.61 12.65 12.65
C ASN A 107 -14.73 11.59 12.66
N LEU A 108 -14.34 10.33 12.45
CA LEU A 108 -15.22 9.18 12.53
C LEU A 108 -15.10 8.53 13.91
N VAL A 109 -16.23 8.06 14.46
CA VAL A 109 -16.28 7.25 15.67
C VAL A 109 -15.89 5.82 15.28
N GLN A 110 -14.80 5.29 15.84
CA GLN A 110 -14.29 3.96 15.45
C GLN A 110 -14.04 3.10 16.69
N ASN A 111 -15.10 2.84 17.46
CA ASN A 111 -14.97 2.04 18.69
C ASN A 111 -14.78 0.55 18.37
N ASP A 112 -14.15 -0.19 19.28
CA ASP A 112 -14.07 -1.64 19.16
C ASP A 112 -15.45 -2.28 19.44
N LEU A 113 -15.97 -2.99 18.44
CA LEU A 113 -17.24 -3.70 18.47
C LEU A 113 -17.10 -5.15 18.96
N SER A 114 -15.87 -5.62 19.22
CA SER A 114 -15.60 -7.00 19.69
C SER A 114 -16.28 -7.31 21.02
N SER A 115 -16.47 -6.31 21.87
CA SER A 115 -17.17 -6.42 23.16
C SER A 115 -18.68 -6.67 23.02
N GLY A 116 -19.24 -6.51 21.82
CA GLY A 116 -20.68 -6.66 21.55
C GLY A 116 -21.51 -5.41 21.83
N GLN A 117 -20.88 -4.26 22.07
CA GLN A 117 -21.51 -2.94 22.27
C GLN A 117 -20.70 -1.86 21.55
N GLY A 118 -21.30 -0.69 21.32
CA GLY A 118 -20.61 0.47 20.76
C GLY A 118 -21.00 0.82 19.32
N GLN A 119 -20.31 1.81 18.78
CA GLN A 119 -20.60 2.44 17.49
C GLN A 119 -19.32 2.51 16.64
N TYR A 120 -19.46 2.17 15.36
CA TYR A 120 -18.40 2.30 14.37
C TYR A 120 -18.91 2.98 13.10
N GLU A 121 -18.24 4.05 12.70
CA GLU A 121 -18.48 4.83 11.50
C GLU A 121 -17.40 4.53 10.46
N PHE A 122 -17.84 4.09 9.28
CA PHE A 122 -16.99 3.78 8.14
C PHE A 122 -17.30 4.74 6.98
N ALA A 123 -16.29 5.43 6.46
CA ALA A 123 -16.49 6.32 5.31
C ALA A 123 -16.51 5.53 3.99
N LEU A 124 -17.65 5.58 3.29
CA LEU A 124 -17.84 4.94 1.99
C LEU A 124 -17.23 5.76 0.86
N CYS A 125 -17.39 7.09 0.92
CA CYS A 125 -16.78 8.04 0.00
C CYS A 125 -16.62 9.40 0.68
N ALA A 126 -15.74 10.23 0.12
CA ALA A 126 -15.52 11.61 0.56
C ALA A 126 -15.96 12.58 -0.52
N TYR A 127 -16.46 13.74 -0.10
CA TYR A 127 -16.87 14.82 -0.98
C TYR A 127 -16.51 16.18 -0.39
N SER A 128 -16.46 17.18 -1.27
CA SER A 128 -16.50 18.59 -0.91
C SER A 128 -17.77 19.20 -1.49
N LYS A 129 -18.28 20.23 -0.83
CA LYS A 129 -19.43 20.98 -1.35
C LYS A 129 -19.23 22.47 -1.18
N THR A 130 -19.88 23.24 -2.04
CA THR A 130 -20.07 24.68 -1.94
C THR A 130 -21.57 24.99 -1.76
N THR A 131 -21.95 26.26 -1.83
CA THR A 131 -23.35 26.69 -1.85
C THR A 131 -24.10 26.32 -3.13
N THR A 132 -23.42 25.81 -4.16
CA THR A 132 -24.03 25.52 -5.47
C THR A 132 -23.65 24.19 -6.07
N SER A 133 -22.62 23.52 -5.55
CA SER A 133 -22.08 22.30 -6.15
C SER A 133 -21.60 21.30 -5.11
N VAL A 134 -21.58 20.03 -5.49
CA VAL A 134 -20.97 18.93 -4.74
C VAL A 134 -19.96 18.29 -5.68
N THR A 135 -18.81 17.88 -5.14
CA THR A 135 -17.74 17.23 -5.89
C THR A 135 -17.20 16.06 -5.08
N LEU A 136 -17.03 14.89 -5.72
CA LEU A 136 -16.36 13.76 -5.08
C LEU A 136 -14.87 14.04 -4.91
N ASN A 137 -14.31 13.65 -3.77
CA ASN A 137 -12.87 13.65 -3.57
C ASN A 137 -12.28 12.34 -4.10
N ASN A 138 -11.78 12.37 -5.33
CA ASN A 138 -11.17 11.21 -5.98
C ASN A 138 -9.80 10.79 -5.40
N GLN A 139 -9.22 11.60 -4.52
CA GLN A 139 -7.99 11.24 -3.80
C GLN A 139 -8.27 10.48 -2.49
N PHE A 140 -9.53 10.42 -2.05
CA PHE A 140 -9.90 9.65 -0.88
C PHE A 140 -9.77 8.16 -1.17
N ASN A 141 -8.89 7.50 -0.41
CA ASN A 141 -8.69 6.07 -0.50
C ASN A 141 -9.49 5.38 0.62
N ARG A 142 -10.65 4.82 0.27
CA ARG A 142 -11.45 4.02 1.20
C ARG A 142 -10.75 2.69 1.48
N GLN A 143 -10.92 2.15 2.68
CA GLN A 143 -10.41 0.81 2.98
C GLN A 143 -11.20 -0.25 2.22
N THR A 144 -10.48 -1.12 1.52
CA THR A 144 -11.03 -2.24 0.77
C THR A 144 -10.36 -3.52 1.20
N LEU A 145 -11.13 -4.60 1.30
CA LEU A 145 -10.63 -5.93 1.56
C LEU A 145 -10.58 -6.71 0.25
N LEU A 146 -9.44 -7.33 0.00
CA LEU A 146 -9.20 -8.12 -1.18
C LEU A 146 -9.52 -9.59 -0.89
N ASN A 147 -10.00 -10.31 -1.91
CA ASN A 147 -10.10 -11.76 -1.82
C ASN A 147 -8.71 -12.43 -1.83
N ALA A 148 -8.66 -13.71 -1.43
CA ALA A 148 -7.42 -14.47 -1.33
C ALA A 148 -6.62 -14.48 -2.65
N ASP A 149 -7.29 -14.68 -3.78
CA ASP A 149 -6.64 -14.71 -5.09
C ASP A 149 -5.98 -13.37 -5.44
N SER A 150 -6.66 -12.25 -5.17
CA SER A 150 -6.11 -10.91 -5.39
C SER A 150 -4.95 -10.61 -4.45
N LEU A 151 -5.00 -11.10 -3.21
CA LEU A 151 -3.89 -10.99 -2.26
C LEU A 151 -2.67 -11.76 -2.74
N VAL A 152 -2.85 -13.02 -3.17
CA VAL A 152 -1.78 -13.87 -3.72
C VAL A 152 -1.21 -13.21 -4.97
N TYR A 153 -2.06 -12.80 -5.92
CA TYR A 153 -1.62 -12.12 -7.13
C TYR A 153 -0.82 -10.85 -6.82
N ASN A 154 -1.28 -10.01 -5.88
CA ASN A 154 -0.55 -8.81 -5.49
C ASN A 154 0.80 -9.12 -4.83
N LEU A 155 0.91 -10.22 -4.08
CA LEU A 155 2.17 -10.68 -3.52
C LEU A 155 3.11 -11.19 -4.63
N GLU A 156 2.60 -11.94 -5.60
CA GLU A 156 3.36 -12.39 -6.77
C GLU A 156 3.88 -11.20 -7.58
N GLN A 157 3.05 -10.17 -7.82
CA GLN A 157 3.46 -8.94 -8.49
C GLN A 157 4.53 -8.20 -7.68
N LYS A 158 4.38 -8.11 -6.35
CA LYS A 158 5.40 -7.51 -5.47
C LYS A 158 6.72 -8.25 -5.55
N ILE A 159 6.71 -9.58 -5.48
CA ILE A 159 7.92 -10.41 -5.60
C ILE A 159 8.55 -10.23 -6.98
N ARG A 160 7.75 -10.28 -8.05
CA ARG A 160 8.24 -10.06 -9.42
C ARG A 160 8.85 -8.68 -9.60
N ASN A 161 8.21 -7.62 -9.11
CA ASN A 161 8.73 -6.26 -9.17
C ASN A 161 10.01 -6.11 -8.35
N GLN A 162 10.10 -6.82 -7.21
CA GLN A 162 11.31 -6.83 -6.40
C GLN A 162 12.48 -7.57 -7.05
N THR A 163 12.23 -8.61 -7.85
CA THR A 163 13.28 -9.39 -8.54
C THR A 163 13.61 -8.91 -9.94
N THR A 164 12.80 -7.99 -10.50
CA THR A 164 13.05 -7.42 -11.83
C THR A 164 14.32 -6.56 -11.83
N PRO A 165 15.20 -6.69 -12.84
CA PRO A 165 16.42 -5.90 -12.91
C PRO A 165 16.13 -4.41 -13.03
N ILE A 166 16.80 -3.61 -12.20
CA ILE A 166 16.68 -2.15 -12.22
C ILE A 166 17.87 -1.58 -12.99
N ILE A 167 17.62 -0.78 -14.02
CA ILE A 167 18.67 -0.10 -14.80
C ILE A 167 18.75 1.35 -14.34
N ILE A 168 19.95 1.77 -13.93
CA ILE A 168 20.21 3.11 -13.39
C ILE A 168 21.32 3.75 -14.21
N ASN A 169 21.10 5.00 -14.61
CA ASN A 169 22.16 5.86 -15.11
C ASN A 169 22.80 6.57 -13.91
N PRO A 170 24.05 6.23 -13.53
CA PRO A 170 24.65 6.80 -12.34
C PRO A 170 24.99 8.28 -12.55
N THR A 171 24.86 9.06 -11.49
CA THR A 171 25.25 10.48 -11.47
C THR A 171 26.76 10.59 -11.54
N TYR A 172 27.26 11.37 -12.48
CA TYR A 172 28.68 11.74 -12.56
C TYR A 172 29.06 12.64 -11.37
N VAL A 173 30.14 12.30 -10.66
CA VAL A 173 30.66 13.09 -9.53
C VAL A 173 31.96 13.78 -9.92
N SER A 174 32.92 13.00 -10.42
CA SER A 174 34.21 13.48 -10.93
C SER A 174 34.80 12.44 -11.90
N GLN A 175 35.98 12.72 -12.47
CA GLN A 175 36.60 11.82 -13.44
C GLN A 175 36.81 10.41 -12.84
N GLY A 176 36.20 9.40 -13.48
CA GLY A 176 36.22 8.01 -12.99
C GLY A 176 35.35 7.74 -11.76
N VAL A 177 34.56 8.71 -11.26
CA VAL A 177 33.74 8.57 -10.06
C VAL A 177 32.27 8.84 -10.36
N TYR A 178 31.43 7.85 -10.02
CA TYR A 178 30.00 7.83 -10.31
C TYR A 178 29.21 7.40 -9.09
N ARG A 179 27.94 7.82 -8.99
CA ARG A 179 27.11 7.55 -7.81
C ARG A 179 25.69 7.15 -8.18
N ILE A 180 25.16 6.21 -7.42
CA ILE A 180 23.71 6.00 -7.31
C ILE A 180 23.27 6.41 -5.90
N SER A 181 22.06 6.96 -5.81
CA SER A 181 21.50 7.52 -4.57
C SER A 181 20.13 6.90 -4.27
N ASN A 182 19.70 7.00 -3.01
CA ASN A 182 18.44 6.47 -2.50
C ASN A 182 18.33 4.93 -2.52
N TYR A 183 19.46 4.24 -2.33
CA TYR A 183 19.50 2.79 -2.13
C TYR A 183 20.07 2.49 -0.74
N TYR A 184 19.26 1.93 0.14
CA TYR A 184 19.66 1.67 1.53
C TYR A 184 20.34 0.31 1.69
N SER A 185 21.08 0.13 2.80
CA SER A 185 21.84 -1.09 3.07
C SER A 185 21.01 -2.38 2.94
N ASN A 186 19.76 -2.39 3.40
CA ASN A 186 18.87 -3.55 3.27
C ASN A 186 18.61 -3.95 1.81
N ASP A 187 18.51 -2.99 0.91
CA ASP A 187 18.35 -3.27 -0.52
C ASP A 187 19.64 -3.80 -1.13
N LEU A 188 20.78 -3.23 -0.74
CA LEU A 188 22.10 -3.57 -1.27
C LEU A 188 22.61 -4.93 -0.77
N MET A 189 22.25 -5.33 0.46
CA MET A 189 22.57 -6.66 1.00
C MET A 189 21.87 -7.80 0.25
N ARG A 190 20.88 -7.51 -0.60
CA ARG A 190 20.21 -8.50 -1.44
C ARG A 190 20.42 -8.24 -2.92
N ALA A 191 21.37 -7.36 -3.24
CA ALA A 191 21.62 -6.92 -4.60
C ALA A 191 22.83 -7.62 -5.23
N PHE A 192 22.79 -7.72 -6.55
CA PHE A 192 23.95 -8.02 -7.38
C PHE A 192 24.05 -6.93 -8.45
N PHE A 193 25.21 -6.27 -8.49
CA PHE A 193 25.48 -5.18 -9.41
C PHE A 193 26.16 -5.72 -10.68
N MET A 194 25.66 -5.28 -11.83
CA MET A 194 26.37 -5.33 -13.10
C MET A 194 26.62 -3.90 -13.57
N ILE A 195 27.87 -3.45 -13.47
CA ILE A 195 28.28 -2.10 -13.80
C ILE A 195 28.86 -2.14 -15.22
N VAL A 196 28.22 -1.44 -16.15
CA VAL A 196 28.59 -1.45 -17.57
C VAL A 196 29.38 -0.18 -17.89
N LEU A 197 30.63 -0.36 -18.28
CA LEU A 197 31.51 0.72 -18.76
C LEU A 197 31.19 1.06 -20.22
N SER A 198 31.55 2.27 -20.66
CA SER A 198 31.21 2.76 -22.01
C SER A 198 31.83 1.96 -23.15
N ASN A 199 32.93 1.24 -22.91
CA ASN A 199 33.55 0.33 -23.90
C ASN A 199 32.87 -1.06 -23.94
N GLY A 200 31.85 -1.30 -23.12
CA GLY A 200 31.16 -2.59 -23.01
C GLY A 200 31.72 -3.55 -21.93
N THR A 201 32.82 -3.21 -21.25
CA THR A 201 33.30 -4.00 -20.11
C THR A 201 32.24 -4.03 -19.00
N VAL A 202 32.00 -5.22 -18.43
CA VAL A 202 31.06 -5.42 -17.32
C VAL A 202 31.83 -5.76 -16.05
N VAL A 203 31.55 -5.02 -14.98
CA VAL A 203 32.08 -5.28 -13.63
C VAL A 203 30.95 -5.82 -12.77
N ASN A 204 31.16 -7.02 -12.24
CA ASN A 204 30.17 -7.72 -11.43
C ASN A 204 30.52 -7.61 -9.95
N LEU A 205 29.59 -7.19 -9.12
CA LEU A 205 29.80 -7.04 -7.68
C LEU A 205 28.58 -7.55 -6.90
N PRO A 206 28.71 -8.62 -6.10
CA PRO A 206 27.71 -8.94 -5.10
C PRO A 206 27.62 -7.83 -4.06
N GLY A 207 26.43 -7.26 -3.87
CA GLY A 207 26.18 -6.15 -2.95
C GLY A 207 26.55 -6.42 -1.48
N PRO A 208 26.39 -7.64 -0.92
CA PRO A 208 26.86 -7.96 0.42
C PRO A 208 28.34 -7.65 0.68
N LEU A 209 29.20 -7.79 -0.34
CA LEU A 209 30.64 -7.56 -0.19
C LEU A 209 30.98 -6.12 0.20
N ILE A 210 30.09 -5.15 -0.09
CA ILE A 210 30.25 -3.76 0.35
C ILE A 210 30.27 -3.67 1.88
N PHE A 211 29.56 -4.56 2.58
CA PHE A 211 29.34 -4.48 4.03
C PHE A 211 30.18 -5.46 4.85
N GLU A 212 30.99 -6.31 4.22
CA GLU A 212 31.82 -7.30 4.94
C GLU A 212 32.96 -6.64 5.74
N ILE A 213 33.46 -5.50 5.26
CA ILE A 213 34.59 -4.80 5.87
C ILE A 213 34.12 -3.52 6.56
N ILE A 214 34.71 -3.22 7.72
CA ILE A 214 34.50 -1.97 8.45
C ILE A 214 34.74 -0.78 7.50
N GLY A 215 33.75 0.12 7.42
CA GLY A 215 33.77 1.27 6.49
C GLY A 215 32.80 1.16 5.32
N SER A 216 32.06 0.04 5.18
CA SER A 216 31.06 -0.17 4.11
C SER A 216 31.66 0.07 2.71
N SER A 217 32.77 -0.61 2.43
CA SER A 217 33.47 -0.51 1.15
C SER A 217 34.06 -1.82 0.71
N THR A 218 34.31 -1.94 -0.59
CA THR A 218 34.92 -3.11 -1.23
C THR A 218 35.63 -2.71 -2.50
N SER A 219 36.38 -3.64 -3.09
CA SER A 219 37.02 -3.42 -4.39
C SER A 219 36.95 -4.67 -5.24
N VAL A 220 36.76 -4.49 -6.55
CA VAL A 220 36.63 -5.59 -7.51
C VAL A 220 37.51 -5.33 -8.73
N ALA A 221 38.23 -6.36 -9.17
CA ALA A 221 39.06 -6.27 -10.36
C ALA A 221 38.20 -6.34 -11.64
N TYR A 222 38.60 -5.61 -12.67
CA TYR A 222 38.01 -5.68 -14.00
C TYR A 222 39.06 -5.46 -15.08
N THR A 223 38.86 -6.05 -16.26
CA THR A 223 39.76 -5.88 -17.41
C THR A 223 39.20 -4.87 -18.39
N TYR A 224 39.98 -3.85 -18.72
CA TYR A 224 39.63 -2.79 -19.66
C TYR A 224 40.71 -2.74 -20.75
N ASN A 225 40.33 -3.04 -22.00
CA ASN A 225 41.24 -3.09 -23.16
C ASN A 225 42.51 -3.95 -22.91
N GLY A 226 42.36 -5.09 -22.23
CA GLY A 226 43.45 -6.03 -21.95
C GLY A 226 44.30 -5.72 -20.72
N ILE A 227 44.02 -4.63 -19.99
CA ILE A 227 44.71 -4.27 -18.75
C ILE A 227 43.75 -4.44 -17.57
N THR A 228 44.22 -5.05 -16.48
CA THR A 228 43.43 -5.23 -15.25
C THR A 228 43.53 -3.99 -14.36
N TYR A 229 42.37 -3.48 -13.96
CA TYR A 229 42.18 -2.38 -13.02
C TYR A 229 41.35 -2.85 -11.82
N SER A 230 41.31 -2.05 -10.76
CA SER A 230 40.40 -2.27 -9.63
C SER A 230 39.37 -1.15 -9.55
N MET A 231 38.11 -1.49 -9.33
CA MET A 231 37.04 -0.54 -9.04
C MET A 231 36.80 -0.56 -7.54
N PHE A 232 36.94 0.59 -6.89
CA PHE A 232 36.60 0.77 -5.49
C PHE A 232 35.14 1.18 -5.36
N VAL A 233 34.40 0.56 -4.43
CA VAL A 233 32.99 0.83 -4.20
C VAL A 233 32.79 1.14 -2.72
N SER A 234 32.11 2.23 -2.42
CA SER A 234 31.79 2.63 -1.04
C SER A 234 30.33 3.02 -0.88
N TYR A 235 29.79 2.73 0.29
CA TYR A 235 28.43 3.08 0.68
C TYR A 235 28.42 4.05 1.86
N GLN A 236 27.62 5.12 1.74
CA GLN A 236 27.38 6.06 2.83
C GLN A 236 26.00 6.70 2.69
N ASN A 237 25.15 6.56 3.73
CA ASN A 237 23.87 7.26 3.86
C ASN A 237 22.97 7.18 2.61
N GLY A 238 22.76 5.98 2.07
CA GLY A 238 21.92 5.77 0.88
C GLY A 238 22.61 6.07 -0.46
N ASN A 239 23.90 6.44 -0.44
CA ASN A 239 24.70 6.66 -1.64
C ASN A 239 25.71 5.52 -1.82
N THR A 240 25.72 4.92 -3.00
CA THR A 240 26.78 3.99 -3.43
C THR A 240 27.64 4.68 -4.47
N THR A 241 28.92 4.85 -4.17
CA THR A 241 29.89 5.53 -5.04
C THR A 241 30.83 4.50 -5.65
N PHE A 242 30.98 4.54 -6.97
CA PHE A 242 31.86 3.70 -7.76
C PHE A 242 33.03 4.54 -8.25
N THR A 243 34.24 4.13 -7.91
CA THR A 243 35.50 4.76 -8.31
C THR A 243 36.27 3.80 -9.21
N CYS A 244 36.35 4.10 -10.50
CA CYS A 244 37.12 3.35 -11.48
C CYS A 244 38.62 3.45 -11.19
N GLY A 245 39.37 2.37 -11.42
CA GLY A 245 40.85 2.37 -11.37
C GLY A 245 41.56 3.27 -12.40
N SER A 246 40.84 4.02 -13.23
CA SER A 246 41.36 5.05 -14.13
C SER A 246 40.34 6.19 -14.26
N THR A 247 40.82 7.43 -14.33
CA THR A 247 40.00 8.64 -14.51
C THR A 247 39.38 8.74 -15.90
N THR A 248 39.89 7.99 -16.87
CA THR A 248 39.37 7.94 -18.25
C THR A 248 38.20 6.98 -18.42
N HIS A 249 37.96 6.09 -17.46
CA HIS A 249 36.90 5.09 -17.55
C HIS A 249 35.56 5.70 -17.16
N THR A 250 34.55 5.44 -17.97
CA THR A 250 33.20 6.01 -17.79
C THR A 250 32.20 4.89 -17.59
N ILE A 251 31.35 5.03 -16.55
CA ILE A 251 30.24 4.11 -16.29
C ILE A 251 29.03 4.59 -17.11
N ASN A 252 28.53 3.74 -18.00
CA ASN A 252 27.37 4.02 -18.83
C ASN A 252 26.07 3.78 -18.04
N ARG A 253 25.96 2.60 -17.42
CA ARG A 253 24.80 2.21 -16.61
C ARG A 253 25.17 1.20 -15.52
N VAL A 254 24.38 1.18 -14.46
CA VAL A 254 24.43 0.17 -13.41
C VAL A 254 23.12 -0.61 -13.46
N ILE A 255 23.22 -1.93 -13.58
CA ILE A 255 22.08 -2.83 -13.52
C ILE A 255 22.11 -3.52 -12.15
N ILE A 256 21.01 -3.43 -11.41
CA ILE A 256 20.86 -4.04 -10.10
C ILE A 256 19.87 -5.20 -10.21
N TYR A 257 20.35 -6.41 -9.96
CA TYR A 257 19.53 -7.58 -9.73
C TYR A 257 19.28 -7.70 -8.24
N ARG A 258 18.07 -8.11 -7.86
CA ARG A 258 17.68 -8.31 -6.46
C ARG A 258 17.10 -9.71 -6.30
N PHE A 259 17.39 -10.32 -5.16
CA PHE A 259 16.93 -11.67 -4.82
C PHE A 259 16.22 -11.69 -3.46
#